data_AF-A0A1Y0VT22-F1
#
_entry.id   AF-A0A1Y0VT22-F1
#
_cell.length_a   1.000
_cell.length_b   1.000
_cell.length_c   1.000
_cell.angle_alpha   90.00
_cell.angle_beta   90.00
_cell.angle_gamma   90.00
#
_symmetry.space_group_name_H-M   'P 1'
#
loop_
_entity.id
_entity.type
_entity.pdbx_description
1 polymer ?
#
loop_
_entity_poly.entity_id
_entity_poly.type
_entity_poly.pdbx_seq_one_letter_code
_entity_poly.pdbx_strand_id
1 'polypeptide(L)' 'MFGIVGVQGVRILQQVNFNQTKNILIVSLSVGMGLGSTIYPQLYQALPATIKMLLTNGIVIASITAVVLNLLFNGYDRDM' A
#
# COMPACT_ATOMS: atom_id res chain seq x y z
N MET A 1 19.67 -7.72 -7.82
CA MET A 1 18.89 -8.10 -6.62
C MET A 1 17.52 -7.42 -6.56
N PHE A 2 17.42 -6.09 -6.70
CA PHE A 2 16.11 -5.37 -6.66
C PHE A 2 15.04 -5.90 -7.64
N GLY A 3 15.42 -6.31 -8.86
CA GLY A 3 14.48 -6.89 -9.81
C GLY A 3 13.79 -8.17 -9.31
N ILE A 4 14.50 -9.02 -8.56
CA ILE A 4 13.93 -10.23 -7.95
C ILE A 4 12.88 -9.86 -6.91
N VAL A 5 13.14 -8.84 -6.08
CA VAL A 5 12.18 -8.35 -5.09
C VAL A 5 10.88 -7.88 -5.76
N GLY A 6 10.99 -7.15 -6.87
CA GLY A 6 9.84 -6.71 -7.67
C GLY A 6 9.02 -7.89 -8.20
N VAL A 7 9.68 -8.88 -8.81
CA VAL A 7 9.01 -10.10 -9.33
C VAL A 7 8.34 -10.90 -8.21
N GLN A 8 8.99 -11.04 -7.05
CA GLN A 8 8.42 -11.72 -5.90
C GLN A 8 7.19 -10.98 -5.36
N GLY A 9 7.19 -9.64 -5.36
CA GLY A 9 6.02 -8.83 -5.02
C GLY A 9 4.83 -9.12 -5.95
N VAL A 10 5.06 -9.14 -7.27
CA VAL A 10 4.02 -9.49 -8.25
C VAL A 10 3.48 -10.90 -8.01
N ARG A 11 4.37 -11.86 -7.72
CA ARG A 11 3.98 -13.25 -7.45
C ARG A 11 3.11 -13.41 -6.20
N ILE A 12 3.34 -12.60 -5.16
CA ILE A 12 2.48 -12.56 -3.98
C ILE A 12 1.11 -12.00 -4.35
N LEU A 13 1.08 -10.90 -5.12
CA LEU A 13 -0.18 -10.31 -5.59
C LEU A 13 -1.00 -11.27 -6.46
N GLN A 14 -0.36 -12.14 -7.25
CA GLN A 14 -1.05 -13.16 -8.05
C GLN A 14 -1.88 -14.15 -7.21
N GLN A 15 -1.61 -14.30 -5.91
CA GLN A 15 -2.39 -15.17 -5.02
C GLN A 15 -3.66 -14.49 -4.50
N VAL A 16 -3.83 -13.18 -4.73
CA VAL A 16 -4.99 -12.41 -4.29
C VAL A 16 -6.16 -12.61 -5.26
N ASN A 17 -7.38 -12.75 -4.73
CA ASN A 17 -8.59 -12.83 -5.55
C ASN A 17 -8.98 -11.44 -6.07
N PHE A 18 -8.58 -11.13 -7.32
CA PHE A 18 -8.94 -9.89 -8.01
C PHE A 18 -10.36 -9.86 -8.60
N ASN A 19 -11.14 -10.94 -8.51
CA ASN A 19 -12.56 -10.85 -8.91
C ASN A 19 -13.38 -10.04 -7.90
N GLN A 20 -12.88 -9.88 -6.67
CA GLN A 20 -13.46 -9.00 -5.67
C GLN A 20 -12.98 -7.56 -5.91
N THR A 21 -13.92 -6.67 -6.25
CA THR A 21 -13.65 -5.23 -6.41
C THR A 21 -12.96 -4.62 -5.19
N LYS A 22 -13.29 -5.10 -3.98
CA LYS A 22 -12.63 -4.70 -2.72
C LYS A 22 -11.13 -4.92 -2.76
N ASN A 23 -10.67 -6.10 -3.19
CA ASN A 23 -9.25 -6.45 -3.26
C ASN A 23 -8.52 -5.65 -4.34
N ILE A 24 -9.15 -5.43 -5.51
CA ILE A 24 -8.61 -4.53 -6.53
C ILE A 24 -8.40 -3.13 -5.95
N LEU A 25 -9.40 -2.56 -5.27
CA LEU A 25 -9.31 -1.23 -4.67
C LEU A 25 -8.19 -1.14 -3.64
N ILE A 26 -8.08 -2.13 -2.73
CA ILE A 26 -7.01 -2.18 -1.73
C ILE A 26 -5.64 -2.16 -2.41
N VAL A 27 -5.42 -3.02 -3.41
CA VAL A 27 -4.12 -3.13 -4.12
C VAL A 27 -3.82 -1.85 -4.92
N SER A 28 -4.77 -1.35 -5.71
CA SER A 28 -4.56 -0.15 -6.52
C SER A 28 -4.28 1.09 -5.69
N LEU A 29 -5.02 1.30 -4.58
CA LEU A 29 -4.83 2.46 -3.71
C LEU A 29 -3.52 2.38 -2.91
N SER A 30 -3.17 1.20 -2.38
CA SER A 30 -1.93 1.02 -1.62
C SER A 30 -0.68 1.21 -2.49
N VAL A 31 -0.67 0.60 -3.68
CA VAL A 31 0.43 0.80 -4.65
C VAL A 31 0.49 2.25 -5.12
N GLY A 32 -0.65 2.87 -5.42
CA GLY A 32 -0.74 4.27 -5.83
C GLY A 32 -0.20 5.23 -4.75
N MET A 33 -0.57 5.04 -3.49
CA MET A 33 -0.06 5.87 -2.38
C MET A 33 1.44 5.64 -2.12
N GLY A 34 1.92 4.39 -2.19
CA GLY A 34 3.35 4.09 -2.02
C GLY A 34 4.24 4.69 -3.10
N LEU A 35 3.79 4.61 -4.36
CA LEU A 35 4.49 5.25 -5.47
C LEU A 35 4.36 6.77 -5.40
N GLY A 36 3.17 7.29 -5.12
CA GLY A 36 2.91 8.72 -5.03
C GLY A 36 3.73 9.42 -3.94
N SER A 37 3.90 8.79 -2.78
CA SER A 37 4.74 9.31 -1.70
C SER A 37 6.24 9.31 -2.02
N THR A 38 6.68 8.35 -2.84
CA THR A 38 8.07 8.31 -3.33
C THR A 38 8.33 9.37 -4.40
N ILE A 39 7.35 9.64 -5.29
CA ILE A 39 7.48 10.61 -6.38
C ILE A 39 7.34 12.05 -5.86
N TYR A 40 6.45 12.29 -4.90
CA TYR A 40 6.17 13.63 -4.35
C TYR A 40 6.46 13.72 -2.84
N PRO A 41 7.71 13.57 -2.40
CA PRO A 41 8.08 13.66 -0.98
C PRO A 41 7.85 15.06 -0.40
N GLN A 42 7.69 16.06 -1.27
CA GLN A 42 7.43 17.45 -0.90
C GLN A 42 6.07 17.65 -0.22
N LEU A 43 5.10 16.76 -0.47
CA LEU A 43 3.78 16.78 0.17
C LEU A 43 3.86 16.66 1.70
N TYR A 44 4.94 16.08 2.22
CA TYR A 44 5.15 15.84 3.65
C TYR A 44 6.10 16.84 4.30
N GLN A 45 6.45 17.95 3.63
CA GLN A 45 7.37 18.96 4.16
C GLN A 45 6.87 19.69 5.41
N ALA A 46 5.54 19.84 5.54
CA ALA A 46 4.92 20.51 6.68
C ALA A 46 4.77 19.61 7.93
N LEU A 47 5.19 18.33 7.85
CA LEU A 47 5.04 17.37 8.94
C LEU A 47 6.28 17.32 9.86
N PRO A 48 6.10 16.91 11.13
CA PRO A 48 7.20 16.70 12.08
C PRO A 48 8.24 15.70 11.53
N ALA A 49 9.53 15.91 11.84
CA ALA A 49 10.64 15.14 11.28
C ALA A 49 10.46 13.61 11.39
N THR A 50 9.97 13.12 12.52
CA THR A 50 9.74 11.68 12.77
C THR A 50 8.68 11.09 11.83
N ILE A 51 7.56 11.79 11.64
CA ILE A 51 6.46 11.36 10.77
C ILE A 51 6.88 11.47 9.32
N LYS A 52 7.56 12.57 8.97
CA LYS A 52 8.09 12.80 7.63
C LYS A 52 8.99 11.65 7.17
N MET A 53 9.91 11.19 8.02
CA MET A 53 10.86 10.12 7.66
C MET A 53 10.15 8.80 7.31
N LEU A 54 9.05 8.48 8.02
CA LEU A 54 8.23 7.31 7.74
C LEU A 54 7.39 7.49 6.47
N LEU A 55 6.76 8.66 6.30
CA LEU A 55 5.87 8.94 5.16
C LEU A 55 6.63 9.16 3.84
N THR A 56 7.90 9.57 3.89
CA THR A 56 8.77 9.57 2.70
C THR A 56 9.15 8.17 2.22
N ASN A 57 8.94 7.13 3.03
CA ASN A 57 9.19 5.75 2.62
C ASN A 57 7.95 5.16 1.95
N GLY A 58 7.97 5.04 0.63
CA GLY A 58 6.85 4.52 -0.15
C GLY A 58 6.38 3.13 0.27
N ILE A 59 7.30 2.26 0.70
CA ILE A 59 6.97 0.90 1.19
C ILE A 59 6.14 0.97 2.48
N VAL A 60 6.48 1.89 3.39
CA VAL A 60 5.79 2.07 4.67
C VAL A 60 4.38 2.59 4.43
N ILE A 61 4.24 3.63 3.59
CA ILE A 61 2.91 4.14 3.21
C ILE A 61 2.08 3.07 2.51
N ALA A 62 2.64 2.36 1.53
CA ALA A 62 1.92 1.28 0.83
C ALA A 62 1.41 0.23 1.82
N SER A 63 2.25 -0.20 2.77
CA SER A 63 1.91 -1.22 3.75
C SER A 63 0.83 -0.75 4.71
N ILE A 64 0.95 0.47 5.27
CA ILE A 64 -0.05 1.05 6.17
C ILE A 64 -1.38 1.18 5.44
N THR A 65 -1.38 1.77 4.24
CA THR A 65 -2.58 1.94 3.43
C THR A 65 -3.22 0.60 3.09
N ALA A 66 -2.45 -0.41 2.69
CA ALA A 66 -2.96 -1.75 2.40
C ALA A 66 -3.60 -2.40 3.65
N VAL A 67 -2.95 -2.34 4.81
CA VAL A 67 -3.48 -2.91 6.06
C VAL A 67 -4.76 -2.21 6.48
N VAL A 68 -4.78 -0.88 6.47
CA VAL A 68 -5.96 -0.08 6.85
C VAL A 68 -7.13 -0.38 5.91
N LEU A 69 -6.91 -0.36 4.60
CA LEU A 69 -7.96 -0.66 3.61
C LEU A 69 -8.44 -2.11 3.72
N ASN A 70 -7.54 -3.07 3.93
CA ASN A 70 -7.91 -4.47 4.12
C ASN A 70 -8.75 -4.66 5.39
N LEU A 71 -8.40 -3.99 6.49
CA LEU A 71 -9.21 -4.01 7.71
C LEU A 71 -10.60 -3.38 7.49
N LEU A 72 -10.69 -2.28 6.75
CA LEU A 72 -11.97 -1.61 6.49
C LEU A 72 -12.88 -2.41 5.54
N PHE A 73 -12.34 -2.94 4.45
CA PHE A 73 -13.15 -3.59 3.41
C PHE A 73 -13.36 -5.09 3.62
N ASN A 74 -12.34 -5.78 4.12
CA ASN A 74 -12.33 -7.25 4.30
C ASN A 74 -12.49 -7.63 5.78
N GLY A 75 -12.11 -6.74 6.71
CA GLY A 75 -12.34 -6.95 8.15
C GLY A 75 -13.80 -6.76 8.59
N TYR A 76 -14.60 -5.95 7.89
CA TYR A 76 -16.05 -5.83 8.12
C TYR A 76 -16.85 -6.96 7.44
N ASP A 77 -16.24 -7.71 6.53
CA ASP A 77 -16.85 -8.86 5.83
C ASP A 77 -16.58 -10.18 6.56
N ARG A 78 -16.22 -10.12 7.85
CA ARG A 78 -16.41 -11.25 8.75
C ARG A 78 -17.87 -11.22 9.18
N ASP A 79 -18.57 -12.31 8.85
CA ASP A 79 -19.95 -12.62 9.18
C ASP A 79 -20.93 -12.32 8.02
N MET A 80 -21.04 -13.23 7.05
CA MET A 80 -22.09 -14.29 7.03
C MET A 80 -21.70 -15.42 6.05
#